data_AF-A0A7C2KW39-F1
#
_entry.id   AF-A0A7C2KW39-F1
#
_cell.length_a   1.000
_cell.length_b   1.000
_cell.length_c   1.000
_cell.angle_alpha   90.00
_cell.angle_beta   90.00
_cell.angle_gamma   90.00
#
_symmetry.space_group_name_H-M   'P 1'
#
loop_
_entity.id
_entity.type
_entity.pdbx_description
1 polymer ?
#
loop_
_entity_poly.entity_id
_entity_poly.type
_entity_poly.pdbx_seq_one_letter_code
_entity_poly.pdbx_strand_id
1 'polypeptide(L)'
;MLALAAACASPQGEEAGAPITIQQQGSFAVGGRVLGDPESRSLHCDHGYVDYQIPVNPRRVNLVMWHSAAATTWLNRWDGGEGF
;
A
#
# COMPACT_ATOMS: atom_id res chain seq x y z
N MET A 1 -16.45 -39.55 27.99
CA MET A 1 -15.56 -38.38 28.15
C MET A 1 -15.00 -38.04 26.78
N LEU A 2 -15.55 -37.01 26.14
CA LEU A 2 -15.12 -36.55 24.81
C LEU A 2 -14.03 -35.48 25.03
N ALA A 3 -12.79 -35.77 24.64
CA ALA A 3 -11.68 -34.84 24.76
C ALA A 3 -11.62 -33.94 23.51
N LEU A 4 -11.88 -32.65 23.70
CA LEU A 4 -11.67 -31.63 22.66
C LEU A 4 -10.18 -31.27 22.64
N ALA A 5 -9.46 -31.65 21.57
CA ALA A 5 -8.10 -31.19 21.35
C ALA A 5 -8.14 -29.74 20.83
N ALA A 6 -7.79 -28.77 21.68
CA ALA A 6 -7.56 -27.40 21.26
C ALA A 6 -6.22 -27.35 20.50
N ALA A 7 -6.28 -27.23 19.18
CA ALA A 7 -5.11 -26.96 18.37
C ALA A 7 -4.72 -25.50 18.56
N CYS A 8 -3.71 -25.24 19.40
CA CYS A 8 -3.04 -23.96 19.42
C CYS A 8 -2.20 -23.84 18.14
N ALA A 9 -2.70 -23.14 17.13
CA ALA A 9 -1.87 -22.69 16.04
C ALA A 9 -0.90 -21.65 16.62
N SER A 10 0.37 -22.00 16.76
CA SER A 10 1.42 -21.02 17.04
C SER A 10 1.47 -20.05 15.84
N PRO A 11 1.46 -18.72 16.05
CA PRO A 11 1.80 -17.82 14.97
C PRO A 11 3.20 -18.22 14.51
N GLN A 12 3.33 -18.61 13.25
CA GLN A 12 4.63 -18.75 12.63
C GLN A 12 5.26 -17.38 12.71
N GLY A 13 6.24 -17.21 13.62
CA GLY A 13 7.04 -16.01 13.65
C GLY A 13 7.74 -15.92 12.31
N GLU A 14 7.28 -15.02 11.45
CA GLU A 14 8.09 -14.57 10.32
C GLU A 14 9.44 -14.16 10.91
N GLU A 15 10.50 -14.86 10.52
CA GLU A 15 11.85 -14.35 10.74
C GLU A 15 11.86 -12.92 10.22
N ALA A 16 12.11 -11.96 11.13
CA ALA A 16 12.15 -10.57 10.75
C ALA A 16 13.21 -10.42 9.65
N GLY A 17 12.73 -10.27 8.41
CA GLY A 17 13.59 -10.15 7.24
C GLY A 17 14.55 -8.97 7.40
N ALA A 18 15.63 -8.97 6.62
CA ALA A 18 16.53 -7.82 6.58
C ALA A 18 15.73 -6.54 6.25
N PRO A 19 16.00 -5.40 6.93
CA PRO A 19 15.24 -4.18 6.70
C PRO A 19 15.28 -3.73 5.23
N ILE A 20 14.13 -3.29 4.70
CA ILE A 20 14.06 -2.67 3.39
C ILE A 20 14.63 -1.25 3.50
N THR A 21 15.75 -0.98 2.82
CA THR A 21 16.36 0.36 2.82
C THR A 21 15.76 1.23 1.72
N ILE A 22 15.00 2.25 2.12
CA ILE A 22 14.31 3.18 1.23
C ILE A 22 15.13 4.47 1.09
N GLN A 23 15.43 4.85 -0.15
CA GLN A 23 16.08 6.13 -0.45
C GLN A 23 15.10 7.29 -0.38
N GLN A 24 13.89 7.09 -0.91
CA GLN A 24 12.85 8.11 -0.94
C GLN A 24 11.47 7.46 -0.87
N GLN A 25 10.57 8.07 -0.11
CA GLN A 25 9.16 7.70 -0.07
C GLN A 25 8.30 8.95 0.05
N GLY A 26 7.03 8.81 -0.29
CA GLY A 26 6.05 9.85 -0.06
C GLY A 26 4.79 9.57 -0.86
N SER A 27 4.01 10.62 -1.05
CA SER A 27 2.77 10.54 -1.78
C SER A 27 2.43 11.83 -2.51
N PHE A 28 1.58 11.70 -3.52
CA PHE A 28 1.06 12.84 -4.27
C PHE A 28 -0.28 12.50 -4.93
N ALA A 29 -1.06 13.54 -5.22
CA ALA A 29 -2.25 13.45 -6.04
C ALA A 29 -1.88 13.54 -7.53
N VAL A 30 -2.55 12.77 -8.38
CA VAL A 30 -2.28 12.72 -9.83
C VAL A 30 -3.56 12.79 -10.65
N GLY A 31 -3.51 13.52 -11.76
CA GLY A 31 -4.65 13.72 -12.64
C GLY A 31 -5.72 14.60 -11.99
N GLY A 32 -6.98 14.25 -12.23
CA GLY A 32 -8.13 14.99 -11.73
C GLY A 32 -8.59 16.14 -12.63
N ARG A 33 -9.65 16.80 -12.17
CA ARG A 33 -10.33 17.89 -12.85
C ARG A 33 -10.56 19.05 -11.89
N VAL A 34 -10.42 20.26 -12.41
CA VAL A 34 -10.80 21.48 -11.72
C VAL A 34 -12.11 21.98 -12.32
N LEU A 35 -13.13 22.13 -11.47
CA LEU A 35 -14.43 22.70 -11.83
C LEU A 35 -14.58 24.07 -11.20
N GLY A 36 -15.26 24.99 -11.88
CA GLY A 36 -15.44 26.37 -11.42
C GLY A 36 -14.31 27.30 -11.88
N ASP A 37 -14.24 28.47 -11.25
CA ASP A 37 -13.22 29.48 -11.53
C ASP A 37 -12.01 29.27 -10.60
N PRO A 38 -10.81 28.98 -11.16
CA PRO A 38 -9.60 28.77 -10.37
C PRO A 38 -9.19 29.94 -9.46
N GLU A 39 -9.56 31.17 -9.80
CA GLU A 39 -9.11 32.36 -9.06
C GLU A 39 -10.06 32.78 -7.93
N SER A 40 -11.31 32.30 -7.96
CA SER A 40 -12.33 32.72 -7.00
C SER A 40 -12.92 31.55 -6.20
N ARG A 41 -13.39 30.51 -6.89
CA ARG A 41 -13.98 29.33 -6.26
C ARG A 41 -13.95 28.13 -7.19
N SER A 42 -13.00 27.24 -6.95
CA SER A 42 -12.85 25.99 -7.67
C SER A 42 -13.10 24.77 -6.78
N LEU A 43 -13.41 23.65 -7.41
CA LEU A 43 -13.45 22.31 -6.84
C LEU A 43 -12.44 21.42 -7.56
N HIS A 44 -11.58 20.75 -6.81
CA HIS A 44 -10.58 19.80 -7.32
C HIS A 44 -11.08 18.38 -7.05
N CYS A 45 -11.45 17.65 -8.10
CA CYS A 45 -12.04 16.30 -8.02
C CYS A 45 -11.33 15.30 -8.95
N ASP A 46 -11.73 14.02 -8.87
CA ASP A 46 -11.28 12.92 -9.74
C ASP A 46 -9.76 12.66 -9.77
N HIS A 47 -9.02 13.14 -8.76
CA HIS A 47 -7.60 12.85 -8.63
C HIS A 47 -7.39 11.43 -8.10
N GLY A 48 -6.39 10.75 -8.65
CA GLY A 48 -5.81 9.57 -8.02
C GLY A 48 -4.90 9.99 -6.87
N TYR A 49 -4.73 9.10 -5.90
CA TYR A 49 -3.73 9.23 -4.84
C TYR A 49 -2.69 8.12 -5.03
N VAL A 50 -1.41 8.50 -4.98
CA VAL A 50 -0.28 7.58 -5.16
C VAL A 50 0.61 7.65 -3.94
N ASP A 51 0.84 6.51 -3.30
CA ASP A 51 1.98 6.31 -2.41
C ASP A 51 3.12 5.66 -3.20
N TYR A 52 4.36 6.07 -2.94
CA TYR A 52 5.53 5.50 -3.61
C TYR A 52 6.69 5.26 -2.63
N GLN A 53 7.50 4.25 -2.97
CA GLN A 53 8.72 3.88 -2.27
C GLN A 53 9.81 3.59 -3.31
N ILE A 54 10.97 4.24 -3.18
CA ILE A 54 12.14 4.06 -4.06
C ILE A 54 13.27 3.47 -3.22
N PRO A 55 13.72 2.24 -3.50
CA PRO A 55 14.82 1.61 -2.76
C PRO A 55 16.17 2.24 -3.14
N VAL A 56 17.19 2.05 -2.30
CA VAL A 56 18.56 2.55 -2.54
C VAL A 56 19.23 2.01 -3.81
N ASN A 57 18.77 0.86 -4.31
CA ASN A 57 19.23 0.26 -5.57
C ASN A 57 18.02 -0.02 -6.47
N PRO A 58 17.43 1.02 -7.11
CA PRO A 58 16.24 0.86 -7.92
C PRO A 58 16.56 0.14 -9.23
N ARG A 59 15.62 -0.71 -9.68
CA ARG A 59 15.69 -1.29 -11.02
C ARG A 59 15.30 -0.25 -12.06
N ARG A 60 15.69 -0.47 -13.32
CA ARG A 60 15.36 0.43 -14.45
C ARG A 60 13.86 0.51 -14.74
N VAL A 61 13.09 -0.51 -14.37
CA VAL A 61 11.65 -0.60 -14.62
C VAL A 61 10.92 -0.42 -13.30
N ASN A 62 9.97 0.53 -13.28
CA ASN A 62 9.12 0.80 -12.14
C ASN A 62 7.90 -0.13 -12.15
N LEU A 63 7.38 -0.45 -10.95
CA LEU A 63 6.11 -1.16 -10.78
C LEU A 63 5.02 -0.16 -10.42
N VAL A 64 3.87 -0.26 -11.09
CA VAL A 64 2.67 0.52 -10.77
C VAL A 64 1.59 -0.46 -10.33
N MET A 65 1.20 -0.35 -9.07
CA MET A 65 0.23 -1.24 -8.45
C MET A 65 -1.15 -0.55 -8.47
N TRP A 66 -1.99 -0.96 -9.43
CA TRP A 66 -3.32 -0.38 -9.62
C TRP A 66 -4.38 -1.28 -9.01
N HIS A 67 -5.11 -0.78 -8.02
CA HIS A 67 -6.17 -1.53 -7.37
C HIS A 67 -7.52 -1.36 -8.08
N SER A 68 -8.46 -2.24 -7.76
CA SER A 68 -9.88 -2.06 -8.08
C SER A 68 -10.58 -1.44 -6.87
N ALA A 69 -11.34 -2.22 -6.11
CA ALA A 69 -12.20 -1.70 -5.05
C ALA A 69 -11.48 -1.15 -3.81
N ALA A 70 -10.21 -1.52 -3.53
CA ALA A 70 -9.55 -1.16 -2.27
C ALA A 70 -8.11 -0.66 -2.48
N ALA A 71 -7.82 0.54 -1.98
CA ALA A 71 -6.48 1.14 -2.03
C ALA A 71 -5.42 0.33 -1.27
N THR A 72 -5.84 -0.50 -0.32
CA THR A 72 -4.97 -1.30 0.53
C THR A 72 -4.66 -2.69 -0.01
N THR A 73 -5.12 -3.03 -1.23
CA THR A 73 -4.98 -4.39 -1.79
C THR A 73 -3.53 -4.91 -1.84
N TRP A 74 -2.56 -4.01 -1.98
CA TRP A 74 -1.13 -4.37 -2.12
C TRP A 74 -0.32 -4.19 -0.84
N LEU A 75 -0.97 -3.73 0.24
CA LEU A 75 -0.32 -3.63 1.55
C LEU A 75 -0.25 -5.03 2.20
N ASN A 76 0.09 -5.07 3.49
CA ASN A 76 0.12 -6.31 4.26
C ASN A 76 -1.17 -7.11 4.07
N ARG A 77 -1.01 -8.44 4.01
CA ARG A 77 -2.15 -9.36 3.98
C ARG A 77 -2.97 -9.22 5.26
N TRP A 78 -4.24 -9.60 5.18
CA TRP A 78 -5.18 -9.48 6.31
C TRP A 78 -4.78 -10.31 7.54
N ASP A 79 -3.96 -11.34 7.35
CA ASP A 79 -3.39 -12.19 8.41
C ASP A 79 -2.10 -11.60 9.01
N GLY A 80 -1.70 -10.40 8.58
CA GLY A 80 -0.55 -9.66 9.08
C GLY A 80 0.77 -9.94 8.37
N GLY A 81 0.81 -10.91 7.45
CA GLY A 81 2.02 -11.21 6.68
C GLY A 81 2.30 -10.22 5.55
N GLU A 82 3.45 -10.41 4.90
CA GLU A 82 3.94 -9.56 3.81
C GLU A 82 2.91 -9.35 2.68
N GLY A 83 2.89 -8.13 2.16
CA GLY A 83 2.09 -7.68 1.02
C GLY A 83 2.69 -8.03 -0.34
N PHE A 84 2.45 -7.20 -1.35
CA PHE A 84 2.92 -7.41 -2.74
C PHE A 84 3.77 -6.24 -3.26
#